data_AF-A0A9Q4EYT5-F1
#
_entry.id   AF-A0A9Q4EYT5-F1
#
_cell.length_a   1.000
_cell.length_b   1.000
_cell.length_c   1.000
_cell.angle_alpha   90.00
_cell.angle_beta   90.00
_cell.angle_gamma   90.00
#
_symmetry.space_group_name_H-M   'P 1'
#
loop_
_entity.id
_entity.type
_entity.pdbx_description
1 polymer ?
#
loop_
_entity_poly.entity_id
_entity_poly.type
_entity_poly.pdbx_seq_one_letter_code
_entity_poly.pdbx_strand_id
1 'polypeptide(L)' 'MKRFEIGQRIDKGGVVFEITGRTKKTVKFVEIQHAGRFNEKRSEEKKKKIFEWPEREIFFVSPYEVEA' A
#
# COMPACT_ATOMS: atom_id res chain seq x y z
N MET A 1 8.45 11.07 11.33
CA MET A 1 7.70 9.79 11.25
C MET A 1 6.68 9.89 10.13
N LYS A 2 6.98 9.33 8.96
CA LYS A 2 6.04 9.26 7.83
C LYS A 2 4.99 8.19 8.08
N ARG A 3 3.74 8.46 7.72
CA ARG A 3 2.58 7.60 7.96
C ARG A 3 1.79 7.45 6.69
N PHE A 4 1.11 6.31 6.53
CA PHE A 4 0.27 6.09 5.37
C PHE A 4 -0.93 7.05 5.37
N GLU A 5 -1.20 7.63 4.21
CA GLU A 5 -2.32 8.53 3.99
C GLU A 5 -3.36 7.89 3.06
N ILE A 6 -4.65 8.15 3.29
CA ILE A 6 -5.71 7.64 2.42
C ILE A 6 -5.60 8.34 1.06
N GLY A 7 -5.64 7.56 -0.02
CA GLY A 7 -5.40 8.03 -1.38
C GLY A 7 -3.92 8.05 -1.78
N GLN A 8 -3.00 7.75 -0.86
CA GLN A 8 -1.59 7.60 -1.19
C GLN A 8 -1.39 6.42 -2.15
N ARG A 9 -0.64 6.66 -3.24
CA ARG A 9 -0.30 5.65 -4.24
C ARG A 9 1.20 5.41 -4.23
N ILE A 10 1.59 4.16 -4.01
CA ILE A 10 2.99 3.75 -3.85
C ILE A 10 3.31 2.72 -4.93
N ASP A 11 4.17 3.08 -5.88
CA ASP A 11 4.63 2.13 -6.92
C ASP A 11 5.75 1.23 -6.37
N LYS A 12 5.59 -0.08 -6.57
CA LYS A 12 6.63 -1.07 -6.33
C LYS A 12 6.70 -2.01 -7.53
N GLY A 13 7.48 -1.61 -8.53
CA GLY A 13 7.88 -2.51 -9.62
C GLY A 13 6.70 -2.95 -10.50
N GLY A 14 5.82 -2.02 -10.85
CA GLY A 14 4.68 -2.27 -11.74
C GLY A 14 3.38 -2.68 -11.04
N VAL A 15 3.40 -2.75 -9.71
CA VAL A 15 2.20 -2.81 -8.86
C VAL A 15 2.13 -1.52 -8.05
N VAL A 16 1.01 -0.82 -8.15
CA VAL A 16 0.72 0.35 -7.34
C VAL A 16 -0.15 -0.05 -6.16
N PHE A 17 0.31 0.23 -4.96
CA PHE A 17 -0.46 0.08 -3.73
C PHE A 17 -1.17 1.39 -3.44
N GLU A 18 -2.50 1.40 -3.57
CA GLU A 18 -3.33 2.55 -3.22
C GLU A 18 -3.93 2.33 -1.83
N ILE A 19 -3.61 3.21 -0.89
CA ILE A 19 -4.11 3.15 0.48
C ILE A 19 -5.56 3.63 0.51
N THR A 20 -6.48 2.76 0.92
CA THR A 20 -7.92 3.07 1.00
C THR A 20 -8.38 3.36 2.42
N GLY A 21 -7.57 3.03 3.43
CA GLY A 21 -7.90 3.28 4.83
C GLY A 21 -6.71 3.08 5.75
N ARG A 22 -6.67 3.83 6.86
CA ARG A 22 -5.60 3.73 7.84
C ARG A 22 -6.15 3.83 9.26
N THR A 23 -5.67 2.96 10.14
CA THR A 23 -5.90 3.01 11.59
C THR A 23 -4.56 3.06 12.33
N LYS A 24 -4.58 3.13 13.67
CA LYS A 24 -3.35 3.12 14.48
C LYS A 24 -2.48 1.86 14.28
N LYS A 25 -3.07 0.72 13.93
CA LYS A 25 -2.36 -0.58 13.87
C LYS A 25 -2.43 -1.25 12.50
N THR A 26 -3.27 -0.76 11.61
CA THR A 26 -3.57 -1.45 10.34
C THR A 26 -3.74 -0.48 9.20
N VAL A 27 -3.41 -0.94 8.00
CA VAL A 27 -3.64 -0.24 6.75
C VAL A 27 -4.53 -1.10 5.86
N LYS A 28 -5.41 -0.44 5.11
CA LYS A 28 -6.22 -1.01 4.05
C LYS A 28 -5.73 -0.46 2.72
N PHE A 29 -5.64 -1.32 1.73
CA PHE A 29 -5.13 -0.95 0.41
C PHE A 29 -5.71 -1.83 -0.67
N VAL A 30 -5.59 -1.38 -1.91
CA VAL A 30 -5.77 -2.19 -3.11
C VAL A 30 -4.45 -2.29 -3.87
N GLU A 31 -4.24 -3.40 -4.56
CA GLU A 31 -3.17 -3.55 -5.54
C GLU A 31 -3.71 -3.19 -6.92
N ILE A 32 -3.03 -2.30 -7.61
CA ILE A 32 -3.31 -1.94 -9.00
C ILE A 32 -2.14 -2.43 -9.84
N GLN A 33 -2.35 -3.53 -10.55
CA GLN A 33 -1.37 -4.08 -11.47
C GLN A 33 -1.44 -3.35 -12.81
N HIS A 34 -0.28 -3.07 -13.41
CA HIS A 34 -0.19 -2.39 -14.71
C HIS A 34 -0.93 -1.04 -14.74
N ALA A 35 -0.78 -0.24 -13.67
CA ALA A 35 -1.45 1.05 -13.56
C ALA A 35 -1.22 1.93 -14.82
N GLY A 36 -2.31 2.42 -15.42
CA GLY A 36 -2.28 3.24 -16.64
C GLY A 36 -2.07 2.46 -17.96
N ARG A 37 -2.11 1.13 -17.95
CA ARG A 37 -2.08 0.28 -19.17
C ARG A 37 -3.46 -0.28 -19.49
N PHE A 38 -3.65 -0.73 -20.73
CA PHE A 38 -4.93 -1.28 -21.20
C PHE A 38 -5.42 -2.49 -20.39
N ASN A 39 -4.49 -3.23 -19.79
CA ASN A 39 -4.73 -4.43 -18.99
C ASN A 39 -4.62 -4.16 -17.48
N GLU A 40 -4.92 -2.94 -17.03
CA GLU A 40 -4.95 -2.58 -15.61
C GLU A 40 -5.92 -3.48 -14.84
N LYS A 41 -5.47 -3.96 -13.67
CA LYS A 41 -6.30 -4.76 -12.76
C LYS A 41 -6.21 -4.23 -11.35
N ARG A 42 -7.38 -3.95 -10.77
CA ARG A 42 -7.52 -3.58 -9.36
C ARG A 42 -7.94 -4.81 -8.55
N SER A 43 -7.22 -5.10 -7.47
CA SER A 43 -7.60 -6.15 -6.53
C SER A 43 -8.75 -5.72 -5.61
N GLU A 44 -9.37 -6.68 -4.94
CA GLU A 44 -10.20 -6.40 -3.76
C GLU A 44 -9.39 -5.68 -2.67
N GLU A 45 -10.10 -4.97 -1.78
CA GLU A 45 -9.48 -4.30 -0.63
C GLU A 45 -8.90 -5.33 0.34
N LYS A 46 -7.61 -5.18 0.64
CA LYS A 46 -6.88 -6.01 1.60
C LYS A 46 -6.56 -5.20 2.85
N LYS A 47 -6.41 -5.89 3.97
CA LYS A 47 -6.02 -5.30 5.26
C LYS A 47 -4.73 -5.95 5.77
N LYS A 48 -3.76 -5.13 6.18
CA LYS A 48 -2.50 -5.58 6.79
C LYS A 48 -2.19 -4.80 8.06
N LYS A 49 -1.34 -5.40 8.90
CA LYS A 49 -0.79 -4.74 10.10
C LYS A 49 0.29 -3.75 9.67
N ILE A 50 0.31 -2.59 10.30
CA ILE A 50 1.38 -1.59 10.18
C ILE A 50 2.49 -1.96 11.18
N PHE A 51 3.72 -1.88 10.71
CA PHE A 51 4.91 -1.91 11.54
C PHE A 51 5.46 -0.48 11.63
N GLU A 52 5.54 0.03 12.86
CA GLU A 52 6.09 1.35 13.13
C GLU A 52 7.60 1.23 13.25
N TRP A 53 8.32 1.89 12.35
CA TRP A 53 9.77 2.10 12.43
C TRP A 53 10.03 3.54 12.91
N PRO A 54 11.25 3.86 13.40
CA PRO A 54 11.54 5.18 13.96
C PRO A 54 11.21 6.35 13.02
N GLU A 55 11.40 6.16 11.72
CA GLU A 55 11.24 7.22 10.72
C GLU A 55 9.97 7.09 9.85
N ARG A 56 9.38 5.89 9.77
CA ARG A 56 8.31 5.56 8.82
C ARG A 56 7.43 4.40 9.26
N GLU A 57 6.24 4.31 8.68
CA GLU A 57 5.39 3.12 8.75
C GLU A 57 5.69 2.20 7.57
N ILE A 58 5.70 0.88 7.80
CA ILE A 58 5.82 -0.13 6.74
C ILE A 58 4.75 -1.21 6.88
N PHE A 59 4.39 -1.85 5.76
CA PHE A 59 3.67 -3.12 5.76
C PHE A 59 4.20 -4.03 4.66
N PHE A 60 3.96 -5.34 4.82
CA PHE A 60 4.48 -6.35 3.91
C PHE A 60 3.35 -7.01 3.11
N VAL A 61 3.58 -7.09 1.80
CA VAL A 61 2.78 -7.86 0.85
C VAL A 61 3.75 -8.63 -0.02
N SER A 62 4.10 -9.85 0.37
CA SER A 62 5.13 -10.65 -0.32
C SER A 62 4.94 -10.62 -1.84
N PRO A 63 5.97 -10.25 -2.62
CA PRO A 63 7.37 -10.03 -2.23
C PRO A 63 7.73 -8.59 -1.78
N TYR A 64 6.76 -7.69 -1.68
CA TYR A 64 6.97 -6.25 -1.48
C TYR A 64 7.00 -5.82 -0.01
N GLU A 65 7.98 -4.96 0.31
CA GLU A 65 7.95 -4.04 1.44
C GLU A 65 7.37 -2.70 0.95
N VAL A 66 6.27 -2.26 1.56
CA VAL A 66 5.60 -1.00 1.22
C VAL A 66 5.81 -0.03 2.37
N GLU A 67 6.36 1.13 2.05
CA GLU A 67 6.75 2.18 2.99
C GLU A 67 5.90 3.42 2.78
N ALA A 68 5.58 4.13 3.87
CA ALA A 68 4.84 5.39 3.84
C ALA A 68 5.65 6.58 3.33
#